data_AF-A0A8X8B9G5-F1
#
_entry.id   AF-A0A8X8B9G5-F1
#
_cell.length_a   1.000
_cell.length_b   1.000
_cell.length_c   1.000
_cell.angle_alpha   90.00
_cell.angle_beta   90.00
_cell.angle_gamma   90.00
#
_symmetry.space_group_name_H-M   'P 1'
#
loop_
_entity.id
_entity.type
_entity.pdbx_description
1 polymer ?
#
loop_
_entity_poly.entity_id
_entity_poly.type
_entity_poly.pdbx_seq_one_letter_code
_entity_poly.pdbx_strand_id
1 'polypeptide(L)'
;MTVINIIFRVEEICKKYDKYDVDKQRELGASGDDAFSRLFNSIDTDIESVVHKAELASTETNRAAAVALNAEVRRTKARLAEDVVKLQKLAVKKVKGLTKEERESRCDLVIALADRIQVIPDGHERQANNEWGGASAPNKNIKFDISEEDMDDGFFQQTEESSQFRQEYEMRRKKQDEGLDVISEGLDALKNLARDMNEELDKQVPLMDEMETKVDGATSDLKNTNVRLKQQLVKMRSSRNFCIDIILLCVVLGIISYIYK
;
A
#
# COMPACT_ATOMS: atom_id res chain seq x y z
N MET A 1 -47.57 14.61 -21.67
CA MET A 1 -46.32 14.21 -20.99
C MET A 1 -45.35 15.37 -21.08
N THR A 2 -44.88 15.88 -19.95
CA THR A 2 -43.87 16.95 -19.91
C THR A 2 -42.46 16.36 -20.05
N VAL A 3 -41.52 17.14 -20.59
CA VAL A 3 -40.11 16.72 -20.78
C VAL A 3 -39.49 16.20 -19.48
N ILE A 4 -39.85 16.82 -18.35
CA ILE A 4 -39.44 16.42 -17.00
C ILE A 4 -39.86 14.98 -16.66
N ASN A 5 -41.09 14.57 -17.01
CA ASN A 5 -41.57 13.21 -16.75
C ASN A 5 -40.84 12.16 -17.62
N ILE A 6 -40.34 12.56 -18.79
CA ILE A 6 -39.54 11.68 -19.66
C ILE A 6 -38.15 11.50 -19.06
N ILE A 7 -37.51 12.58 -18.60
CA ILE A 7 -36.19 12.53 -17.95
C ILE A 7 -36.24 11.62 -16.70
N PHE A 8 -37.24 11.81 -15.84
CA PHE A 8 -37.36 11.01 -14.61
C PHE A 8 -37.56 9.52 -14.91
N ARG A 9 -38.37 9.18 -15.92
CA ARG A 9 -38.55 7.80 -16.37
C ARG A 9 -37.28 7.22 -16.98
N VAL A 10 -36.54 8.01 -17.75
CA VAL A 10 -35.26 7.59 -18.33
C VAL A 10 -34.25 7.34 -17.21
N GLU A 11 -34.17 8.19 -16.20
CA GLU A 11 -33.33 7.99 -15.01
C GLU A 11 -33.72 6.72 -14.24
N GLU A 12 -35.00 6.48 -13.98
CA GLU A 12 -35.48 5.25 -13.34
C GLU A 12 -35.14 4.00 -14.16
N ILE A 13 -35.27 4.07 -15.48
CA ILE A 13 -34.91 2.99 -16.39
C ILE A 13 -33.40 2.76 -16.33
N CYS A 14 -32.57 3.80 -16.48
CA CYS A 14 -31.12 3.72 -16.35
C CYS A 14 -30.72 3.09 -15.01
N LYS A 15 -31.29 3.53 -13.90
CA LYS A 15 -31.03 2.99 -12.56
C LYS A 15 -31.46 1.53 -12.39
N LYS A 16 -32.55 1.12 -13.02
CA LYS A 16 -33.04 -0.27 -12.99
C LYS A 16 -32.16 -1.22 -13.79
N TYR A 17 -31.54 -0.72 -14.86
CA TYR A 17 -30.64 -1.50 -15.73
C TYR A 17 -29.16 -1.37 -15.38
N ASP A 18 -28.80 -0.46 -14.47
CA ASP A 18 -27.45 -0.25 -13.92
C ASP A 18 -26.82 -1.54 -13.36
N LYS A 19 -27.64 -2.48 -12.87
CA LYS A 19 -27.18 -3.80 -12.41
C LYS A 19 -26.67 -4.73 -13.52
N TYR A 20 -27.01 -4.43 -14.77
CA TYR A 20 -26.55 -5.18 -15.95
C TYR A 20 -25.38 -4.49 -16.65
N ASP A 21 -24.97 -3.31 -16.18
CA ASP A 21 -23.76 -2.66 -16.62
C ASP A 21 -22.56 -3.44 -16.06
N VAL A 22 -22.01 -4.31 -16.91
CA VAL A 22 -20.91 -5.21 -16.54
C VAL A 22 -19.64 -4.42 -16.22
N ASP A 23 -19.46 -3.25 -16.83
CA ASP A 23 -18.32 -2.38 -16.57
C ASP A 23 -18.48 -1.69 -15.21
N LYS A 24 -19.67 -1.17 -14.90
CA LYS A 24 -19.97 -0.55 -13.58
C LYS A 24 -19.97 -1.55 -12.42
N GLN A 25 -20.47 -2.77 -12.63
CA GLN A 25 -20.39 -3.86 -11.65
C GLN A 25 -18.95 -4.36 -11.45
N ARG A 26 -18.14 -4.34 -12.52
CA ARG A 26 -16.71 -4.64 -12.44
C ARG A 26 -15.95 -3.55 -11.69
N GLU A 27 -16.27 -2.28 -11.91
CA GLU A 27 -15.67 -1.15 -11.16
C GLU A 27 -16.00 -1.20 -9.67
N LEU A 28 -17.27 -1.46 -9.31
CA LEU A 28 -17.71 -1.62 -7.92
C LEU A 28 -17.10 -2.86 -7.22
N GLY A 29 -16.88 -3.95 -7.96
CA GLY A 29 -16.29 -5.18 -7.44
C GLY A 29 -14.76 -5.23 -7.46
N ALA A 30 -14.08 -4.45 -8.30
CA ALA A 30 -12.63 -4.49 -8.47
C ALA A 30 -11.87 -3.39 -7.72
N SER A 31 -12.51 -2.24 -7.47
CA SER A 31 -11.80 -1.08 -6.88
C SER A 31 -11.87 -1.04 -5.35
N GLY A 32 -12.97 -1.51 -4.74
CA GLY A 32 -13.20 -1.44 -3.30
C GLY A 32 -12.69 -2.62 -2.46
N ASP A 33 -12.38 -3.77 -3.08
CA ASP A 33 -12.10 -5.02 -2.34
C ASP A 33 -10.86 -5.78 -2.84
N ASP A 34 -10.01 -5.16 -3.65
CA ASP A 34 -8.80 -5.81 -4.11
C ASP A 34 -7.70 -5.82 -3.03
N ALA A 35 -6.72 -6.72 -3.22
CA ALA A 35 -5.63 -6.90 -2.26
C ALA A 35 -4.80 -5.62 -2.06
N PHE A 36 -4.75 -4.75 -3.07
CA PHE A 36 -4.08 -3.45 -2.98
C PHE A 36 -4.83 -2.53 -2.02
N SER A 37 -6.12 -2.28 -2.23
CA SER A 37 -6.93 -1.39 -1.40
C SER A 37 -7.00 -1.86 0.05
N ARG A 38 -7.07 -3.18 0.29
CA ARG A 38 -7.03 -3.75 1.65
C ARG A 38 -5.71 -3.47 2.36
N LEU A 39 -4.59 -3.67 1.66
CA LEU A 39 -3.26 -3.42 2.23
C LEU A 39 -3.00 -1.92 2.40
N PHE A 40 -3.40 -1.10 1.43
CA PHE A 40 -3.32 0.36 1.48
C PHE A 40 -4.02 0.90 2.73
N ASN A 41 -5.29 0.52 2.94
CA ASN A 41 -6.06 0.96 4.10
C ASN A 41 -5.44 0.50 5.42
N SER A 42 -4.91 -0.73 5.48
CA SER A 42 -4.21 -1.23 6.67
C SER A 42 -2.98 -0.39 7.00
N ILE A 43 -2.14 -0.11 5.99
CA ILE A 43 -0.92 0.68 6.18
C ILE A 43 -1.29 2.13 6.56
N ASP A 44 -2.32 2.70 5.93
CA ASP A 44 -2.78 4.06 6.25
C ASP A 44 -3.26 4.17 7.71
N THR A 45 -4.04 3.20 8.20
CA THR A 45 -4.45 3.15 9.62
C THR A 45 -3.26 2.97 10.56
N ASP A 46 -2.29 2.14 10.19
CA ASP A 46 -1.10 1.94 11.01
C ASP A 46 -0.24 3.22 11.03
N ILE A 47 -0.12 3.95 9.92
CA ILE A 47 0.56 5.25 9.86
C ILE A 47 -0.09 6.25 10.81
N GLU A 48 -1.42 6.38 10.80
CA GLU A 48 -2.14 7.26 11.73
C GLU A 48 -1.83 6.91 13.20
N SER A 49 -1.80 5.62 13.52
CA SER A 49 -1.46 5.16 14.88
C SER A 49 -0.03 5.53 15.27
N VAL A 50 0.92 5.46 14.32
CA VAL A 50 2.33 5.77 14.56
C VAL A 50 2.54 7.29 14.68
N VAL A 51 1.86 8.09 13.87
CA VAL A 51 1.87 9.56 13.99
C VAL A 51 1.36 9.97 15.37
N HIS A 52 0.23 9.40 15.83
CA HIS A 52 -0.29 9.69 17.16
C HIS A 52 0.68 9.27 18.26
N LYS A 53 1.33 8.10 18.15
CA LYS A 53 2.38 7.68 19.11
C LYS A 53 3.60 8.60 19.11
N ALA A 54 4.01 9.12 17.96
CA ALA A 54 5.09 10.10 17.85
C ALA A 54 4.72 11.43 18.52
N GLU A 55 3.46 11.89 18.36
CA GLU A 55 2.95 13.08 19.04
C GLU A 55 2.93 12.89 20.56
N LEU A 56 2.42 11.75 21.05
CA LEU A 56 2.48 11.41 22.47
C LEU A 56 3.92 11.43 23.00
N ALA A 57 4.86 10.83 22.25
CA ALA A 57 6.26 10.82 22.62
C ALA A 57 6.89 12.23 22.68
N SER A 58 6.41 13.18 21.86
CA SER A 58 6.85 14.57 21.88
C SER A 58 6.29 15.38 23.05
N THR A 59 5.07 15.06 23.50
CA THR A 59 4.42 15.73 24.64
C THR A 59 4.77 15.10 25.99
N GLU A 60 5.40 13.93 25.98
CA GLU A 60 5.73 13.16 27.17
C GLU A 60 6.78 13.87 28.02
N THR A 61 6.51 13.98 29.32
CA THR A 61 7.40 14.68 30.27
C THR A 61 8.48 13.76 30.81
N ASN A 62 8.21 12.46 30.88
CA ASN A 62 9.16 11.46 31.34
C ASN A 62 10.09 11.05 30.19
N ARG A 63 11.37 11.45 30.28
CA ARG A 63 12.40 11.12 29.30
C ARG A 63 12.52 9.62 29.01
N ALA A 64 12.39 8.75 30.02
CA ALA A 64 12.47 7.30 29.81
C ALA A 64 11.25 6.76 29.04
N ALA A 65 10.06 7.29 29.34
CA ALA A 65 8.82 6.94 28.61
C ALA A 65 8.85 7.46 27.18
N ALA A 66 9.31 8.69 26.95
CA ALA A 66 9.48 9.28 25.63
C ALA A 66 10.46 8.47 24.76
N VAL A 67 11.57 7.99 25.33
CA VAL A 67 12.54 7.13 24.61
C VAL A 67 11.93 5.77 24.26
N ALA A 68 11.14 5.17 25.16
CA ALA A 68 10.46 3.92 24.90
C ALA A 68 9.41 4.04 23.78
N LEU A 69 8.60 5.12 23.79
CA LEU A 69 7.63 5.41 22.74
C LEU A 69 8.31 5.66 21.39
N ASN A 70 9.40 6.44 21.36
CA ASN A 70 10.19 6.65 20.13
C ASN A 70 10.86 5.37 19.63
N ALA A 71 11.27 4.45 20.51
CA ALA A 71 11.75 3.13 20.10
C ALA A 71 10.64 2.28 19.46
N GLU A 72 9.41 2.39 19.96
CA GLU A 72 8.26 1.73 19.35
C GLU A 72 7.91 2.33 17.98
N VAL A 73 7.90 3.67 17.86
CA VAL A 73 7.72 4.38 16.58
C VAL A 73 8.74 3.92 15.54
N ARG A 74 10.01 3.75 15.94
CA ARG A 74 11.06 3.23 15.04
C ARG A 74 10.77 1.81 14.54
N ARG A 75 10.33 0.92 15.43
CA ARG A 75 10.00 -0.48 15.07
C ARG A 75 8.81 -0.54 14.13
N THR A 76 7.76 0.22 14.40
CA THR A 76 6.56 0.24 13.55
C THR A 76 6.84 0.90 12.21
N LYS A 77 7.63 1.98 12.16
CA LYS A 77 8.11 2.63 10.92
C LYS A 77 8.88 1.64 10.03
N ALA A 78 9.76 0.81 10.60
CA ALA A 78 10.48 -0.23 9.86
C ALA A 78 9.52 -1.28 9.27
N ARG A 79 8.55 -1.76 10.05
CA ARG A 79 7.53 -2.70 9.56
C ARG A 79 6.67 -2.09 8.45
N LEU A 80 6.26 -0.82 8.58
CA LEU A 80 5.47 -0.14 7.55
C LEU A 80 6.25 0.03 6.24
N ALA A 81 7.57 0.24 6.31
CA ALA A 81 8.41 0.26 5.11
C ALA A 81 8.38 -1.08 4.35
N GLU A 82 8.39 -2.22 5.04
CA GLU A 82 8.24 -3.54 4.41
C GLU A 82 6.87 -3.74 3.76
N ASP A 83 5.82 -3.24 4.41
CA ASP A 83 4.45 -3.37 3.91
C ASP A 83 4.20 -2.44 2.71
N VAL A 84 4.81 -1.25 2.69
CA VAL A 84 4.83 -0.36 1.50
C VAL A 84 5.49 -1.04 0.30
N VAL A 85 6.55 -1.82 0.52
CA VAL A 85 7.19 -2.59 -0.55
C VAL A 85 6.24 -3.67 -1.11
N LYS A 86 5.48 -4.35 -0.25
CA LYS A 86 4.45 -5.30 -0.71
C LYS A 86 3.34 -4.58 -1.48
N LEU A 87 2.94 -3.40 -1.02
CA LEU A 87 1.95 -2.56 -1.67
C LEU A 87 2.42 -2.07 -3.05
N GLN A 88 3.70 -1.72 -3.19
CA GLN A 88 4.30 -1.32 -4.46
C GLN A 88 4.28 -2.46 -5.48
N LYS A 89 4.58 -3.70 -5.06
CA LYS A 89 4.44 -4.90 -5.91
C LYS A 89 2.99 -5.10 -6.37
N LEU A 90 2.01 -4.82 -5.51
CA LEU A 90 0.59 -4.91 -5.85
C LEU A 90 0.14 -3.76 -6.77
N ALA A 91 0.73 -2.57 -6.63
CA ALA A 91 0.46 -1.42 -7.50
C ALA A 91 0.87 -1.71 -8.94
N VAL A 92 2.07 -2.27 -9.16
CA VAL A 92 2.60 -2.54 -10.50
C VAL A 92 1.97 -3.77 -11.16
N LYS A 93 1.38 -4.67 -10.36
CA LYS A 93 0.76 -5.91 -10.84
C LYS A 93 -0.41 -5.61 -11.79
N LYS A 94 -0.33 -6.13 -13.03
CA LYS A 94 -1.46 -6.07 -13.98
C LYS A 94 -2.58 -7.00 -13.50
N VAL A 95 -3.68 -6.42 -13.01
CA VAL A 95 -4.91 -7.14 -12.63
C VAL A 95 -5.96 -6.96 -13.72
N LYS A 96 -6.73 -8.00 -14.02
CA LYS A 96 -7.78 -7.97 -15.05
C LYS A 96 -8.81 -6.90 -14.70
N GLY A 97 -8.86 -5.86 -15.52
CA GLY A 97 -9.85 -4.80 -15.42
C GLY A 97 -9.34 -3.45 -14.93
N LEU A 98 -8.06 -3.35 -14.54
CA LEU A 98 -7.40 -2.13 -14.09
C LEU A 98 -6.76 -1.38 -15.27
N THR A 99 -7.07 -0.09 -15.44
CA THR A 99 -6.53 0.74 -16.52
C THR A 99 -5.06 1.12 -16.26
N LYS A 100 -4.39 1.66 -17.29
CA LYS A 100 -3.01 2.16 -17.14
C LYS A 100 -2.96 3.37 -16.21
N GLU A 101 -3.92 4.28 -16.35
CA GLU A 101 -4.06 5.49 -15.53
C GLU A 101 -4.32 5.15 -14.05
N GLU A 102 -5.18 4.17 -13.77
CA GLU A 102 -5.41 3.70 -12.40
C GLU A 102 -4.15 3.08 -11.79
N ARG A 103 -3.33 2.40 -12.59
CA ARG A 103 -2.08 1.83 -12.09
C ARG A 103 -1.05 2.90 -11.74
N GLU A 104 -0.92 3.92 -12.59
CA GLU A 104 -0.05 5.07 -12.33
C GLU A 104 -0.51 5.81 -11.06
N SER A 105 -1.81 6.03 -10.88
CA SER A 105 -2.35 6.61 -9.64
C SER A 105 -2.04 5.77 -8.40
N ARG A 106 -2.04 4.44 -8.50
CA ARG A 106 -1.64 3.56 -7.38
C ARG A 106 -0.16 3.67 -7.06
N CYS A 107 0.70 3.82 -8.06
CA CYS A 107 2.12 4.09 -7.85
C CYS A 107 2.34 5.44 -7.15
N ASP A 108 1.63 6.49 -7.58
CA ASP A 108 1.70 7.82 -6.95
C ASP A 108 1.23 7.77 -5.48
N LEU A 109 0.16 7.04 -5.21
CA LEU A 109 -0.33 6.81 -3.85
C LEU A 109 0.70 6.10 -2.97
N VAL A 110 1.39 5.09 -3.51
CA VAL A 110 2.47 4.38 -2.78
C VAL A 110 3.64 5.32 -2.48
N ILE A 111 4.02 6.19 -3.42
CA ILE A 111 5.09 7.18 -3.23
C ILE A 111 4.71 8.16 -2.13
N ALA A 112 3.51 8.74 -2.20
CA ALA A 112 3.02 9.67 -1.18
C ALA A 112 2.99 9.03 0.22
N LEU A 113 2.65 7.74 0.29
CA LEU A 113 2.56 6.99 1.53
C LEU A 113 3.96 6.66 2.10
N ALA A 114 4.93 6.34 1.23
CA ALA A 114 6.34 6.20 1.61
C ALA A 114 6.92 7.51 2.17
N ASP A 115 6.65 8.64 1.51
CA ASP A 115 7.08 9.97 1.98
C ASP A 115 6.47 10.30 3.35
N ARG A 116 5.17 10.02 3.51
CA ARG A 116 4.46 10.24 4.78
C ARG A 116 5.06 9.43 5.93
N ILE A 117 5.50 8.18 5.69
CA ILE A 117 6.21 7.37 6.69
C ILE A 117 7.57 8.01 7.04
N GLN A 118 8.32 8.50 6.04
CA GLN A 118 9.64 9.09 6.28
C GLN A 118 9.58 10.36 7.14
N VAL A 119 8.57 11.19 6.94
CA VAL A 119 8.36 12.47 7.65
C VAL A 119 7.98 12.27 9.12
N ILE A 120 7.54 11.07 9.54
CA ILE A 120 7.18 10.80 10.94
C ILE A 120 8.41 11.01 11.84
N PRO A 121 8.33 11.91 12.84
CA PRO A 121 9.39 12.11 13.81
C PRO A 121 9.50 10.87 14.70
N ASP A 122 10.65 10.23 14.67
CA ASP A 122 10.94 8.95 15.35
C ASP A 122 11.97 9.13 16.48
N GLY A 123 12.17 10.38 16.91
CA GLY A 123 13.16 10.77 17.92
C GLY A 123 14.60 10.62 17.44
N HIS A 124 14.81 10.21 16.18
CA HIS A 124 16.11 10.18 15.53
C HIS A 124 16.30 11.51 14.80
N GLU A 125 16.42 12.61 15.56
CA GLU A 125 17.18 13.72 15.01
C GLU A 125 18.54 13.16 14.62
N ARG A 126 18.89 13.28 13.34
CA ARG A 126 20.28 13.26 12.93
C ARG A 126 20.98 14.32 13.76
N GLN A 127 21.56 13.92 14.90
CA GLN A 127 22.73 14.58 15.44
C GLN A 127 23.86 14.33 14.45
N ALA A 128 23.77 14.99 13.29
CA ALA A 128 24.92 15.45 12.53
C ALA A 128 25.51 16.65 13.29
N ASN A 129 25.90 16.41 14.53
CA ASN A 129 26.86 17.21 15.27
C ASN A 129 27.82 16.19 15.87
N ASN A 130 29.02 16.18 15.32
CA ASN A 130 30.18 15.52 15.88
C ASN A 130 30.39 16.02 17.32
N GLU A 131 29.77 15.39 18.31
CA GLU A 131 30.09 15.61 19.73
C GLU A 131 29.51 14.52 20.64
N TRP A 132 29.52 13.25 20.20
CA TRP A 132 29.44 12.13 21.15
C TRP A 132 30.84 11.77 21.62
N GLY A 133 31.40 12.68 22.41
CA GLY A 133 32.75 12.62 22.97
C GLY A 133 32.93 13.77 23.97
N GLY A 134 32.07 13.86 24.97
CA GLY A 134 32.08 14.93 25.96
C GLY A 134 31.92 14.38 27.36
N ALA A 135 33.05 14.12 28.02
CA ALA A 135 33.12 14.17 29.47
C ALA A 135 32.53 15.51 29.95
N SER A 136 31.84 15.52 31.09
CA SER A 136 31.38 16.74 31.74
C SER A 136 32.49 17.79 31.80
N ALA A 137 32.43 18.80 30.93
CA ALA A 137 33.11 20.06 31.15
C ALA A 137 32.25 20.85 32.14
N PRO A 138 32.79 21.30 33.29
CA PRO A 138 32.01 22.05 34.25
C PRO A 138 31.71 23.44 33.66
N ASN A 139 30.44 23.83 33.70
CA ASN A 139 30.00 25.18 33.35
C ASN A 139 30.77 26.21 34.19
N LYS A 140 31.63 27.02 33.55
CA LYS A 140 32.42 28.09 34.19
C LYS A 140 31.61 29.27 34.74
N ASN A 141 30.29 29.13 34.88
CA ASN A 141 29.41 30.21 35.35
C ASN A 141 28.60 29.89 36.62
N ILE A 142 28.91 28.77 37.29
CA ILE A 142 28.40 28.52 38.64
C ILE A 142 29.55 28.78 39.61
N LYS A 143 29.58 29.99 40.16
CA LYS A 143 30.54 30.39 41.18
C LYS A 143 30.08 29.80 42.51
N PHE A 144 30.46 28.57 42.78
CA PHE A 144 30.39 28.00 44.12
C PHE A 144 31.54 28.59 44.93
N ASP A 145 31.21 29.53 45.80
CA ASP A 145 32.14 30.07 46.79
C ASP A 145 32.25 29.03 47.91
N ILE A 146 33.17 28.09 47.75
CA ILE A 146 33.49 27.09 48.77
C ILE A 146 34.91 27.43 49.21
N SER A 147 34.99 28.20 50.29
CA SER A 147 36.20 28.37 51.09
C SER A 147 36.73 26.99 51.49
N GLU A 148 38.03 26.76 51.29
CA GLU A 148 38.80 25.58 51.67
C GLU A 148 38.86 25.40 53.20
N GLU A 149 37.74 25.11 53.82
CA GLU A 149 37.69 24.63 55.20
C GLU A 149 36.88 23.33 55.24
N ASP A 150 37.63 22.24 55.30
CA ASP A 150 37.30 21.01 56.04
C ASP A 150 35.89 20.43 55.79
N MET A 151 35.61 20.08 54.52
CA MET A 151 34.47 19.23 54.19
C MET A 151 34.85 17.77 54.43
N ASP A 152 34.57 17.34 55.66
CA ASP A 152 34.55 15.96 56.13
C ASP A 152 34.02 14.97 55.07
N ASP A 153 34.80 13.91 54.82
CA ASP A 153 34.57 12.79 53.88
C ASP A 153 33.42 11.86 54.35
N GLY A 154 32.49 12.40 55.15
CA GLY A 154 31.40 11.67 55.81
C GLY A 154 30.01 11.88 55.19
N PHE A 155 29.84 12.81 54.24
CA PHE A 155 28.50 13.19 53.76
C PHE A 155 27.91 12.27 52.67
N PHE A 156 28.73 11.40 52.06
CA PHE A 156 28.25 10.30 51.22
C PHE A 156 28.47 8.98 51.95
N GLN A 157 27.55 8.63 52.84
CA GLN A 157 27.50 7.27 53.35
C GLN A 157 27.05 6.35 52.21
N GLN A 158 28.04 5.82 51.48
CA GLN A 158 27.88 4.79 50.45
C GLN A 158 27.45 3.50 51.15
N THR A 159 26.16 3.36 51.43
CA THR A 159 25.59 2.11 51.94
C THR A 159 25.76 1.03 50.87
N GLU A 160 26.14 -0.18 51.27
CA GLU A 160 26.36 -1.35 50.39
C GLU A 160 25.16 -1.68 49.49
N GLU A 161 23.95 -1.26 49.88
CA GLU A 161 22.74 -1.38 49.06
C GLU A 161 22.73 -0.42 47.85
N SER A 162 23.31 0.79 47.95
CA SER A 162 23.33 1.77 46.87
C SER A 162 24.27 1.38 45.72
N SER A 163 25.40 0.71 46.04
CA SER A 163 26.32 0.19 45.02
C SER A 163 25.70 -0.98 44.25
N GLN A 164 24.91 -1.84 44.91
CA GLN A 164 24.18 -2.93 44.25
C GLN A 164 23.11 -2.40 43.29
N PHE A 165 22.32 -1.40 43.68
CA PHE A 165 21.34 -0.77 42.79
C PHE A 165 21.98 -0.11 41.56
N ARG A 166 23.14 0.55 41.74
CA ARG A 166 23.87 1.17 40.62
C ARG A 166 24.42 0.14 39.65
N GLN A 167 24.99 -0.95 40.18
CA GLN A 167 25.50 -2.05 39.38
C GLN A 167 24.37 -2.78 38.63
N GLU A 168 23.20 -2.97 39.26
CA GLU A 168 22.04 -3.57 38.62
C GLU A 168 21.43 -2.66 37.54
N TYR A 169 21.38 -1.35 37.77
CA TYR A 169 20.97 -0.36 36.78
C TYR A 169 21.92 -0.34 35.58
N GLU A 170 23.23 -0.35 35.81
CA GLU A 170 24.25 -0.41 34.75
C GLU A 170 24.15 -1.71 33.95
N MET A 171 23.92 -2.85 34.61
CA MET A 171 23.73 -4.13 33.94
C MET A 171 22.45 -4.16 33.08
N ARG A 172 21.35 -3.53 33.54
CA ARG A 172 20.12 -3.37 32.75
C ARG A 172 20.31 -2.41 31.58
N ARG A 173 21.05 -1.33 31.75
CA ARG A 173 21.40 -0.40 30.67
C ARG A 173 22.21 -1.13 29.59
N LYS A 174 23.24 -1.88 29.99
CA LYS A 174 24.09 -2.61 29.06
C LYS A 174 23.32 -3.65 28.24
N LYS A 175 22.37 -4.37 28.87
CA LYS A 175 21.46 -5.28 28.15
C LYS A 175 20.51 -4.58 27.18
N GLN A 176 20.08 -3.36 27.48
CA GLN A 176 19.25 -2.58 26.56
C GLN A 176 20.06 -2.05 25.38
N ASP A 177 21.30 -1.59 25.61
CA ASP A 177 22.20 -1.16 24.54
C ASP A 177 22.56 -2.33 23.61
N GLU A 178 22.85 -3.52 24.16
CA GLU A 178 23.06 -4.74 23.35
C GLU A 178 21.81 -5.13 22.53
N GLY A 179 20.62 -4.93 23.08
CA GLY A 179 19.37 -5.15 22.36
C GLY A 179 19.12 -4.12 21.24
N LEU A 180 19.58 -2.88 21.43
CA LEU A 180 19.47 -1.83 20.41
C LEU A 180 20.46 -2.06 19.26
N ASP A 181 21.67 -2.57 19.53
CA ASP A 181 22.66 -2.91 18.50
C ASP A 181 22.13 -4.01 17.56
N VAL A 182 21.54 -5.08 18.12
CA VAL A 182 20.93 -6.16 17.32
C VAL A 182 19.77 -5.65 16.46
N ILE A 183 18.99 -4.70 16.97
CA ILE A 183 17.92 -4.06 16.20
C ILE A 183 18.52 -3.18 15.10
N SER A 184 19.61 -2.46 15.37
CA SER A 184 20.27 -1.62 14.36
C SER A 184 20.86 -2.46 13.23
N GLU A 185 21.45 -3.61 13.55
CA GLU A 185 21.99 -4.55 12.57
C GLU A 185 20.88 -5.19 11.75
N GLY A 186 19.78 -5.58 12.40
CA GLY A 186 18.58 -6.07 11.70
C GLY A 186 17.96 -5.01 10.78
N LEU A 187 17.98 -3.73 11.19
CA LEU A 187 17.49 -2.61 10.39
C LEU A 187 18.41 -2.33 9.19
N ASP A 188 19.72 -2.38 9.36
CA ASP A 188 20.67 -2.21 8.24
C ASP A 188 20.60 -3.39 7.26
N ALA A 189 20.40 -4.62 7.75
CA ALA A 189 20.12 -5.77 6.89
C ALA A 189 18.82 -5.58 6.09
N LEU A 190 17.76 -5.09 6.72
CA LEU A 190 16.49 -4.79 6.06
C LEU A 190 16.61 -3.65 5.04
N LYS A 191 17.40 -2.63 5.36
CA LYS A 191 17.70 -1.50 4.46
C LYS A 191 18.48 -1.94 3.23
N ASN A 192 19.46 -2.83 3.39
CA ASN A 192 20.20 -3.40 2.27
C ASN A 192 19.29 -4.28 1.39
N LEU A 193 18.42 -5.09 2.01
CA LEU A 193 17.42 -5.87 1.28
C LEU A 193 16.42 -4.98 0.52
N ALA A 194 15.94 -3.89 1.14
CA ALA A 194 15.07 -2.92 0.49
C ALA A 194 15.76 -2.22 -0.69
N ARG A 195 17.07 -1.96 -0.58
CA ARG A 195 17.88 -1.34 -1.63
C ARG A 195 18.12 -2.29 -2.81
N ASP A 196 18.47 -3.55 -2.53
CA ASP A 196 18.62 -4.59 -3.55
C ASP A 196 17.28 -4.84 -4.28
N MET A 197 16.16 -4.74 -3.56
CA MET A 197 14.83 -4.83 -4.15
C MET A 197 14.46 -3.63 -5.02
N ASN A 198 14.92 -2.43 -4.71
CA ASN A 198 14.73 -1.26 -5.57
C ASN A 198 15.48 -1.44 -6.91
N GLU A 199 16.67 -2.02 -6.88
CA GLU A 199 17.48 -2.30 -8.08
C GLU A 199 16.90 -3.46 -8.93
N GLU A 200 16.31 -4.47 -8.29
CA GLU A 200 15.58 -5.55 -8.98
C GLU A 200 14.26 -5.07 -9.62
N LEU A 201 13.65 -4.02 -9.05
CA LEU A 201 12.45 -3.35 -9.58
C LEU A 201 12.78 -2.56 -10.85
N ASP A 202 13.90 -1.84 -10.88
CA ASP A 202 14.41 -1.19 -12.10
C ASP A 202 14.73 -2.22 -13.21
N LYS A 203 15.17 -3.42 -12.83
CA LYS A 203 15.38 -4.54 -13.78
C LYS A 203 14.08 -5.19 -14.30
N GLN A 204 12.91 -4.93 -13.69
CA GLN A 204 11.62 -5.47 -14.16
C GLN A 204 10.89 -4.59 -15.19
N VAL A 205 11.38 -3.37 -15.46
CA VAL A 205 10.82 -2.47 -16.49
C VAL A 205 10.84 -3.08 -17.90
N PRO A 206 11.89 -3.76 -18.40
CA PRO A 206 11.86 -4.37 -19.74
C PRO A 206 11.00 -5.65 -19.85
N LEU A 207 10.59 -6.26 -18.72
CA LEU A 207 9.68 -7.41 -18.70
C LEU A 207 8.19 -6.99 -18.81
N MET A 208 7.89 -5.69 -18.63
CA MET A 208 6.54 -5.13 -18.72
C MET A 208 6.01 -5.07 -20.17
N ASP A 209 6.89 -4.85 -21.16
CA ASP A 209 6.54 -4.79 -22.60
C ASP A 209 6.21 -6.16 -23.18
N GLU A 210 6.88 -7.22 -22.71
CA GLU A 210 6.57 -8.59 -23.13
C GLU A 210 5.23 -9.10 -22.54
N MET A 211 4.84 -8.59 -21.37
CA MET A 211 3.51 -8.85 -20.81
C MET A 211 2.40 -8.05 -21.50
N GLU A 212 2.69 -6.82 -21.96
CA GLU A 212 1.76 -6.00 -22.76
C GLU A 212 1.36 -6.72 -24.05
N THR A 213 2.36 -7.18 -24.80
CA THR A 213 2.14 -7.89 -26.07
C THR A 213 1.36 -9.20 -25.89
N LYS A 214 1.61 -9.95 -24.80
CA LYS A 214 0.87 -11.19 -24.52
C LYS A 214 -0.58 -10.96 -24.07
N VAL A 215 -0.85 -9.91 -23.30
CA VAL A 215 -2.22 -9.55 -22.85
C VAL A 215 -3.06 -8.99 -24.00
N ASP A 216 -2.46 -8.16 -24.85
CA ASP A 216 -3.12 -7.65 -26.06
C ASP A 216 -3.41 -8.76 -27.06
N GLY A 217 -2.49 -9.71 -27.21
CA GLY A 217 -2.69 -10.93 -28.01
C GLY A 217 -3.91 -11.72 -27.53
N ALA A 218 -3.98 -12.04 -26.23
CA ALA A 218 -5.09 -12.80 -25.66
C ALA A 218 -6.46 -12.06 -25.77
N THR A 219 -6.45 -10.73 -25.63
CA THR A 219 -7.66 -9.90 -25.76
C THR A 219 -8.12 -9.81 -27.21
N SER A 220 -7.19 -9.68 -28.16
CA SER A 220 -7.46 -9.72 -29.60
C SER A 220 -8.02 -11.07 -30.03
N ASP A 221 -7.46 -12.18 -29.51
CA ASP A 221 -7.95 -13.52 -29.77
C ASP A 221 -9.37 -13.73 -29.23
N LEU A 222 -9.67 -13.26 -28.02
CA LEU A 222 -11.03 -13.29 -27.46
C LEU A 222 -12.03 -12.48 -28.31
N LYS A 223 -11.62 -11.30 -28.80
CA LYS A 223 -12.44 -10.44 -29.67
C LYS A 223 -12.69 -11.09 -31.03
N ASN A 224 -11.65 -11.64 -31.65
CA ASN A 224 -11.76 -12.36 -32.93
C ASN A 224 -12.62 -13.61 -32.80
N THR A 225 -12.51 -14.34 -31.69
CA THR A 225 -13.34 -15.53 -31.44
C THR A 225 -14.80 -15.16 -31.26
N ASN A 226 -15.11 -14.06 -30.56
CA ASN A 226 -16.47 -13.52 -30.46
C ASN A 226 -17.04 -13.08 -31.82
N VAL A 227 -16.25 -12.43 -32.66
CA VAL A 227 -16.67 -12.03 -34.01
C VAL A 227 -16.95 -13.25 -34.89
N ARG A 228 -16.08 -14.27 -34.83
CA ARG A 228 -16.28 -15.55 -35.54
C ARG A 228 -17.55 -16.26 -35.08
N LEU A 229 -17.82 -16.31 -33.78
CA LEU A 229 -19.06 -16.88 -33.23
C LEU A 229 -20.30 -16.11 -33.70
N LYS A 230 -20.27 -14.77 -33.69
CA LYS A 230 -21.36 -13.93 -34.23
C LYS A 230 -21.57 -14.17 -35.73
N GLN A 231 -20.50 -14.23 -36.52
CA GLN A 231 -20.58 -14.52 -37.95
C GLN A 231 -21.17 -15.92 -38.21
N GLN A 232 -20.75 -16.94 -37.45
CA GLN A 232 -21.33 -18.29 -37.54
C GLN A 232 -22.82 -18.30 -37.19
N LEU A 233 -23.23 -17.59 -36.13
CA LEU A 233 -24.63 -17.49 -35.72
C LEU A 233 -25.48 -16.79 -36.80
N VAL A 234 -25.01 -15.67 -37.36
CA VAL A 234 -25.68 -14.97 -38.46
C VAL A 234 -25.77 -15.85 -39.70
N LYS A 235 -24.70 -16.59 -40.04
CA LYS A 235 -24.67 -17.52 -41.17
C LYS A 235 -25.66 -18.68 -40.97
N MET A 236 -25.78 -19.23 -39.76
CA MET A 236 -26.80 -20.24 -39.42
C MET A 236 -28.23 -19.67 -39.47
N ARG A 237 -28.44 -18.42 -39.07
CA ARG A 237 -29.74 -17.75 -39.20
C ARG A 237 -30.11 -17.56 -40.69
N SER A 238 -29.13 -17.22 -41.52
CA SER A 238 -29.30 -17.05 -42.97
C SER A 238 -29.60 -18.38 -43.68
N SER A 239 -28.95 -19.49 -43.30
CA SER A 239 -29.21 -20.80 -43.92
C SER A 239 -30.61 -21.34 -43.58
N ARG A 240 -31.10 -21.05 -42.37
CA ARG A 240 -32.47 -21.43 -41.98
C ARG A 240 -33.53 -20.70 -42.82
N ASN A 241 -33.33 -19.40 -43.07
CA ASN A 241 -34.22 -18.63 -43.92
C ASN A 241 -34.20 -19.13 -45.37
N PHE A 242 -33.01 -19.45 -45.91
CA PHE A 242 -32.88 -20.02 -47.25
C PHE A 242 -33.61 -21.38 -47.41
N CYS A 243 -33.54 -22.24 -46.39
CA CYS A 243 -34.27 -23.51 -46.38
C CYS A 243 -35.79 -23.31 -46.35
N ILE A 244 -36.27 -22.34 -45.56
CA ILE A 244 -37.70 -22.01 -45.50
C ILE A 244 -38.21 -21.48 -46.84
N ASP A 245 -37.44 -20.63 -47.54
CA ASP A 245 -37.82 -20.10 -48.85
C ASP A 245 -37.95 -21.19 -49.92
N ILE A 246 -37.03 -22.18 -49.94
CA ILE A 246 -37.10 -23.32 -50.85
C ILE A 246 -38.37 -24.15 -50.61
N ILE A 247 -38.69 -24.45 -49.36
CA ILE A 247 -39.90 -25.21 -49.02
C ILE A 247 -41.16 -24.44 -49.43
N LEU A 248 -41.20 -23.12 -49.18
CA LEU A 248 -42.33 -22.27 -49.53
C LEU A 248 -42.53 -22.19 -51.05
N LEU A 249 -41.43 -22.12 -51.83
CA LEU A 249 -41.47 -22.15 -53.29
C LEU A 249 -42.02 -23.48 -53.83
N CYS A 250 -41.62 -24.62 -53.24
CA CYS A 250 -42.18 -25.94 -53.60
C CYS A 250 -43.69 -26.03 -53.34
N VAL A 251 -44.18 -25.45 -52.24
CA VAL A 251 -45.62 -25.43 -51.92
C VAL A 251 -46.38 -24.56 -52.93
N VAL A 252 -45.87 -23.38 -53.27
CA VAL A 252 -46.48 -22.48 -54.26
C VAL A 252 -46.54 -23.15 -55.65
N LEU A 253 -45.46 -23.78 -56.09
CA LEU A 253 -45.45 -24.53 -57.35
C LEU A 253 -46.45 -25.70 -57.36
N GLY A 254 -46.59 -26.40 -56.23
CA GLY A 254 -47.60 -27.45 -56.07
C GLY A 254 -49.03 -26.93 -56.23
N ILE A 255 -49.34 -25.77 -55.64
CA ILE A 255 -50.66 -25.12 -55.76
C ILE A 255 -50.90 -24.65 -57.20
N ILE A 256 -49.92 -24.02 -57.84
CA ILE A 256 -50.04 -23.58 -59.25
C ILE A 256 -50.29 -24.78 -60.17
N SER A 257 -49.54 -25.87 -59.99
CA SER A 257 -49.71 -27.09 -60.78
C SER A 257 -51.07 -27.78 -60.54
N TYR A 258 -51.61 -27.67 -59.32
CA TYR A 258 -52.95 -28.16 -58.99
C TYR A 258 -54.07 -27.34 -59.65
N ILE A 259 -53.91 -26.01 -59.76
CA ILE A 259 -54.92 -25.11 -60.36
C ILE A 259 -54.90 -25.18 -61.90
N TYR A 260 -53.73 -25.41 -62.50
CA TYR A 260 -53.57 -25.53 -63.96
C TYR A 260 -53.85 -26.93 -64.51
N LYS A 261 -54.28 -27.87 -63.65
CA LYS A 261 -54.72 -29.21 -64.03
C LYS A 261 -56.24 -29.32 -63.90
#